data_AF-A0A961H6J5-F1
#
_entry.id   AF-A0A961H6J5-F1
#
_cell.length_a   1.000
_cell.length_b   1.000
_cell.length_c   1.000
_cell.angle_alpha   90.00
_cell.angle_beta   90.00
_cell.angle_gamma   90.00
#
_symmetry.space_group_name_H-M   'P 1'
#
loop_
_entity.id
_entity.type
_entity.pdbx_description
1 polymer ?
#
loop_
_entity_poly.entity_id
_entity_poly.type
_entity_poly.pdbx_seq_one_letter_code
_entity_poly.pdbx_strand_id
1 'polypeptide(L)'
;MSWFVERRLRSVAQNLRSARDDLAVTDEQLDQLVDEAEDAALRSIVSDDRSAVLDSNDAIRHRDALVRHRQGLVDKIASLEARQDELLDEMNQRRSGRS
;
A
#
# COMPACT_ATOMS: atom_id res chain seq x y z
N MET A 1 26.11 -19.20 -12.44
CA MET A 1 25.37 -18.82 -11.21
C MET A 1 24.49 -17.55 -11.32
N SER A 2 24.37 -16.89 -12.50
CA SER A 2 23.52 -15.67 -12.71
C SER A 2 22.02 -15.92 -12.48
N TRP A 3 21.55 -17.09 -12.89
CA TRP A 3 20.15 -17.48 -12.88
C TRP A 3 19.44 -17.32 -11.51
N PHE A 4 20.15 -17.54 -10.39
CA PHE A 4 19.57 -17.36 -9.06
C PHE A 4 19.26 -15.89 -8.73
N VAL A 5 20.12 -14.95 -9.15
CA VAL A 5 19.91 -13.51 -8.95
C VAL A 5 18.77 -13.03 -9.83
N GLU A 6 18.75 -13.44 -11.10
CA GLU A 6 17.64 -13.13 -12.04
C GLU A 6 16.29 -13.68 -11.55
N ARG A 7 16.27 -14.92 -11.01
CA ARG A 7 15.05 -15.51 -10.43
C ARG A 7 14.56 -14.69 -9.23
N ARG A 8 15.47 -14.24 -8.36
CA ARG A 8 15.12 -13.38 -7.22
C ARG A 8 14.62 -12.01 -7.67
N LEU A 9 15.28 -11.37 -8.62
CA LEU A 9 14.83 -10.10 -9.21
C LEU A 9 13.42 -10.20 -9.77
N ARG A 10 13.10 -11.29 -10.49
CA ARG A 10 11.76 -11.53 -11.02
C ARG A 10 10.71 -11.65 -9.91
N SER A 11 11.04 -12.34 -8.83
CA SER A 11 10.15 -12.47 -7.67
C SER A 11 9.94 -11.14 -6.95
N VAL A 12 11.00 -10.34 -6.77
CA VAL A 12 10.90 -9.00 -6.17
C VAL A 12 10.05 -8.08 -7.04
N ALA A 13 10.24 -8.10 -8.37
CA ALA A 13 9.45 -7.31 -9.30
C ALA A 13 7.96 -7.68 -9.28
N GLN A 14 7.64 -8.98 -9.17
CA GLN A 14 6.26 -9.44 -9.03
C GLN A 14 5.64 -8.95 -7.71
N ASN A 15 6.37 -9.08 -6.61
CA ASN A 15 5.90 -8.62 -5.30
C ASN A 15 5.73 -7.09 -5.25
N LEU A 16 6.60 -6.33 -5.92
CA LEU A 16 6.47 -4.87 -6.06
C LEU A 16 5.20 -4.49 -6.81
N ARG A 17 4.91 -5.19 -7.91
CA ARG A 17 3.69 -4.95 -8.68
C ARG A 17 2.46 -5.18 -7.81
N SER A 18 2.34 -6.35 -7.17
CA SER A 18 1.21 -6.63 -6.30
C SER A 18 1.09 -5.62 -5.15
N ALA A 19 2.19 -5.25 -4.48
CA ALA A 19 2.13 -4.29 -3.39
C ALA A 19 1.69 -2.89 -3.84
N ARG A 20 2.06 -2.47 -5.06
CA ARG A 20 1.63 -1.20 -5.64
C ARG A 20 0.17 -1.24 -6.09
N ASP A 21 -0.29 -2.36 -6.64
CA ASP A 21 -1.69 -2.57 -6.99
C ASP A 21 -2.57 -2.53 -5.72
N ASP A 22 -2.15 -3.23 -4.66
CA ASP A 22 -2.82 -3.22 -3.35
C ASP A 22 -2.85 -1.81 -2.73
N LEU A 23 -1.76 -1.05 -2.88
CA LEU A 23 -1.68 0.33 -2.39
C LEU A 23 -2.65 1.24 -3.15
N ALA A 24 -2.74 1.11 -4.47
CA ALA A 24 -3.67 1.88 -5.27
C ALA A 24 -5.14 1.63 -4.86
N VAL A 25 -5.50 0.36 -4.63
CA VAL A 25 -6.85 0.00 -4.13
C VAL A 25 -7.09 0.56 -2.73
N THR A 26 -6.09 0.50 -1.84
CA THR A 26 -6.21 1.05 -0.48
C THR A 26 -6.37 2.56 -0.49
N ASP A 27 -5.67 3.25 -1.40
CA ASP A 27 -5.78 4.71 -1.59
C ASP A 27 -7.18 5.07 -2.10
N GLU A 28 -7.72 4.34 -3.08
CA GLU A 28 -9.10 4.52 -3.57
C GLU A 28 -10.14 4.31 -2.46
N GLN A 29 -9.96 3.30 -1.61
CA GLN A 29 -10.85 3.07 -0.46
C GLN A 29 -10.78 4.20 0.58
N LEU A 30 -9.60 4.77 0.81
CA LEU A 30 -9.44 5.90 1.72
C LEU A 30 -10.08 7.18 1.18
N ASP A 31 -9.96 7.44 -0.11
CA ASP A 31 -10.60 8.59 -0.77
C ASP A 31 -12.12 8.47 -0.69
N GLN A 32 -12.67 7.28 -0.97
CA GLN A 32 -14.11 7.00 -0.86
C GLN A 32 -14.65 7.24 0.56
N LEU A 33 -13.88 6.94 1.60
CA LEU A 33 -14.29 7.20 2.98
C LEU A 33 -14.34 8.70 3.33
N VAL A 34 -13.54 9.53 2.66
CA VAL A 34 -13.63 11.00 2.82
C VAL A 34 -14.94 11.49 2.22
N ASP A 35 -15.26 11.06 1.00
CA ASP A 35 -16.51 11.42 0.32
C ASP A 35 -17.75 10.98 1.13
N GLU A 36 -17.73 9.76 1.68
CA GLU A 36 -18.81 9.24 2.53
C GLU A 36 -18.98 10.03 3.84
N ALA A 37 -17.87 10.47 4.45
CA ALA A 37 -17.91 11.27 5.66
C ALA A 37 -18.50 12.67 5.43
N GLU A 38 -18.19 13.29 4.29
CA GLU A 38 -18.77 14.57 3.87
C GLU A 38 -20.28 14.46 3.64
N ASP A 39 -20.71 13.40 2.94
CA ASP A 39 -22.13 13.09 2.73
C ASP A 39 -22.89 12.85 4.04
N ALA A 40 -22.28 12.11 4.98
CA ALA A 40 -22.86 11.83 6.29
C ALA A 40 -22.99 13.10 7.14
N ALA A 41 -21.99 13.99 7.11
CA ALA A 41 -22.03 15.29 7.79
C ALA A 41 -23.21 16.15 7.29
N LEU A 42 -23.44 16.18 5.96
CA LEU A 42 -24.60 16.88 5.38
C LEU A 42 -25.93 16.29 5.86
N ARG A 43 -26.05 14.96 5.96
CA ARG A 43 -27.28 14.31 6.47
C ARG A 43 -27.51 14.54 7.96
N SER A 44 -26.46 14.51 8.78
CA SER A 44 -26.54 14.69 10.23
C SER A 44 -27.09 16.07 10.63
N ILE A 45 -26.78 17.12 9.87
CA ILE A 45 -27.34 18.48 10.07
C ILE A 45 -28.87 18.46 9.94
N VAL A 46 -29.43 17.53 9.16
CA VAL A 46 -30.86 17.47 8.86
C VAL A 46 -31.64 16.62 9.88
N SER A 47 -31.01 15.65 10.55
CA SER A 47 -31.74 14.55 11.23
C SER A 47 -31.67 14.46 12.76
N ASP A 48 -30.86 15.25 13.47
CA ASP A 48 -30.74 15.25 14.96
C ASP A 48 -30.71 13.83 15.59
N ASP A 49 -30.00 12.90 14.96
CA ASP A 49 -30.13 11.46 15.23
C ASP A 49 -28.90 10.86 15.94
N ARG A 50 -29.14 10.05 16.99
CA ARG A 50 -28.08 9.40 17.79
C ARG A 50 -27.42 8.19 17.10
N SER A 51 -28.04 7.57 16.09
CA SER A 51 -27.45 6.46 15.34
C SER A 51 -26.18 6.89 14.60
N ALA A 52 -26.15 8.15 14.15
CA ALA A 52 -25.00 8.75 13.47
C ALA A 52 -23.69 8.67 14.28
N VAL A 53 -23.76 8.65 15.61
CA VAL A 53 -22.57 8.58 16.49
C VAL A 53 -21.94 7.19 16.50
N LEU A 54 -22.73 6.12 16.42
CA LEU A 54 -22.21 4.75 16.39
C LEU A 54 -21.56 4.46 15.04
N ASP A 55 -22.22 4.83 13.94
CA ASP A 55 -21.71 4.67 12.58
C ASP A 55 -20.40 5.45 12.37
N SER A 56 -20.29 6.65 12.96
CA SER A 56 -19.07 7.46 12.94
C SER A 56 -17.88 6.77 13.62
N ASN A 57 -18.10 6.09 14.76
CA ASN A 57 -17.02 5.39 15.46
C ASN A 57 -16.49 4.20 14.68
N ASP A 58 -17.37 3.44 14.01
CA ASP A 58 -16.95 2.30 13.21
C ASP A 58 -16.27 2.76 11.90
N ALA A 59 -16.73 3.85 11.28
CA ALA A 59 -16.04 4.48 10.16
C ALA A 59 -14.62 4.94 10.54
N ILE A 60 -14.44 5.55 11.72
CA ILE A 60 -13.12 5.95 12.24
C ILE A 60 -12.20 4.73 12.41
N ARG A 61 -12.69 3.65 13.03
CA ARG A 61 -11.89 2.42 13.21
C ARG A 61 -11.51 1.80 11.87
N HIS A 62 -12.43 1.81 10.91
CA HIS A 62 -12.17 1.27 9.58
C HIS A 62 -11.10 2.09 8.85
N ARG A 63 -11.23 3.41 8.85
CA ARG A 63 -10.22 4.34 8.30
C ARG A 63 -8.86 4.12 8.96
N ASP A 64 -8.79 4.03 10.28
CA ASP A 64 -7.53 3.83 11.00
C ASP A 64 -6.88 2.46 10.70
N ALA A 65 -7.68 1.44 10.36
CA ALA A 65 -7.16 0.16 9.87
C ALA A 65 -6.58 0.29 8.46
N LEU A 66 -7.27 0.99 7.55
CA LEU A 66 -6.80 1.24 6.18
C LEU A 66 -5.54 2.10 6.16
N VAL A 67 -5.45 3.16 6.97
CA VAL A 67 -4.24 3.99 7.09
C VAL A 67 -3.04 3.17 7.55
N ARG A 68 -3.22 2.28 8.53
CA ARG A 68 -2.15 1.37 8.98
C ARG A 68 -1.77 0.36 7.90
N HIS A 69 -2.74 -0.16 7.17
CA HIS A 69 -2.48 -1.07 6.05
C HIS A 69 -1.69 -0.39 4.94
N ARG A 70 -2.12 0.81 4.55
CA ARG A 70 -1.44 1.68 3.58
C ARG A 70 0.01 1.92 3.97
N GLN A 71 0.27 2.29 5.22
CA GLN A 71 1.64 2.50 5.70
C GLN A 71 2.47 1.22 5.59
N GLY A 72 1.89 0.07 5.97
CA GLY A 72 2.57 -1.23 5.81
C GLY A 72 2.89 -1.57 4.35
N LEU A 73 2.04 -1.21 3.40
CA LEU A 73 2.30 -1.37 1.97
C LEU A 73 3.43 -0.46 1.49
N VAL A 74 3.44 0.81 1.91
CA VAL A 74 4.51 1.77 1.61
C VAL A 74 5.86 1.25 2.12
N ASP A 75 5.92 0.81 3.38
CA ASP A 75 7.15 0.28 3.99
C ASP A 75 7.62 -0.99 3.26
N LYS A 76 6.68 -1.87 2.87
CA LYS A 76 6.97 -3.08 2.09
C LYS A 76 7.52 -2.75 0.71
N ILE A 77 6.97 -1.75 0.02
CA ILE A 77 7.45 -1.29 -1.29
C ILE A 77 8.89 -0.78 -1.15
N ALA A 78 9.15 0.10 -0.19
CA ALA A 78 10.49 0.64 0.04
C ALA A 78 11.52 -0.48 0.33
N SER A 79 11.14 -1.48 1.14
CA SER A 79 11.99 -2.64 1.42
C SER A 79 12.29 -3.48 0.17
N LEU A 80 11.28 -3.69 -0.68
CA LEU A 80 11.43 -4.45 -1.93
C LEU A 80 12.27 -3.69 -2.97
N GLU A 81 12.15 -2.36 -3.04
CA GLU A 81 12.97 -1.51 -3.91
C GLU A 81 14.43 -1.56 -3.49
N ALA A 82 14.74 -1.37 -2.20
CA ALA A 82 16.09 -1.52 -1.69
C ALA A 82 16.67 -2.92 -1.99
N ARG A 83 15.85 -3.96 -1.85
CA ARG A 83 16.27 -5.33 -2.17
C ARG A 83 16.50 -5.54 -3.67
N GLN A 84 15.73 -4.88 -4.53
CA GLN A 84 15.94 -4.92 -5.97
C GLN A 84 17.28 -4.29 -6.33
N ASP A 85 17.60 -3.12 -5.76
CA ASP A 85 18.86 -2.41 -6.00
C ASP A 85 20.06 -3.25 -5.60
N GLU A 86 20.05 -3.86 -4.40
CA GLU A 86 21.10 -4.77 -3.94
C GLU A 86 21.35 -5.93 -4.93
N LEU A 87 20.27 -6.52 -5.47
CA LEU A 87 20.36 -7.63 -6.41
C LEU A 87 20.87 -7.18 -7.80
N LEU A 88 20.52 -5.97 -8.23
CA LEU A 88 21.01 -5.37 -9.46
C LEU A 88 22.51 -5.05 -9.35
N ASP A 89 22.95 -4.51 -8.22
CA ASP A 89 24.37 -4.28 -7.92
C ASP A 89 25.16 -5.59 -7.91
N GLU A 90 24.65 -6.63 -7.24
CA GLU A 90 25.24 -7.96 -7.25
C GLU A 90 25.37 -8.51 -8.67
N MET A 91 24.34 -8.33 -9.51
CA MET A 91 24.37 -8.77 -10.91
C MET A 91 25.41 -8.00 -11.72
N ASN A 92 25.51 -6.68 -11.52
CA ASN A 92 26.46 -5.82 -12.23
C ASN A 92 27.91 -6.14 -11.87
N GLN A 93 28.21 -6.31 -10.58
CA GLN A 93 29.55 -6.71 -10.09
C GLN A 93 30.00 -8.05 -10.69
N ARG A 94 29.08 -9.01 -10.82
CA ARG A 94 29.36 -10.32 -11.42
C ARG A 94 29.58 -10.25 -12.93
N ARG A 95 28.99 -9.26 -13.61
CA ARG A 95 29.18 -9.03 -15.05
C ARG A 95 30.50 -8.31 -15.32
N SER A 96 30.86 -7.32 -14.51
CA SER A 96 32.12 -6.58 -14.64
C SER A 96 33.35 -7.42 -14.28
N GLY A 97 33.27 -8.26 -13.24
CA GLY A 97 34.36 -9.17 -12.85
C GLY A 97 34.60 -10.36 -13.79
N ARG A 98 33.85 -10.46 -14.90
CA ARG A 98 34.01 -11.49 -15.93
C ARG A 98 34.54 -10.93 -17.26
N SER A 99 34.72 -9.61 -17.34
CA SER A 99 35.40 -8.93 -18.46
C SER A 99 36.88 -8.78 -18.17
#